data_AF-A0A918C4M1-F1
#
_entry.id   AF-A0A918C4M1-F1
#
_cell.length_a   1.000
_cell.length_b   1.000
_cell.length_c   1.000
_cell.angle_alpha   90.00
_cell.angle_beta   90.00
_cell.angle_gamma   90.00
#
_symmetry.space_group_name_H-M   'P 1'
#
loop_
_entity.id
_entity.type
_entity.pdbx_description
1 polymer ?
#
loop_
_entity_poly.entity_id
_entity_poly.type
_entity_poly.pdbx_seq_one_letter_code
_entity_poly.pdbx_strand_id
1 'polypeptide(L)'
;MTAPDALFDLAINRAATTLAGLGYFGLGQRPGLQQAAAALSEWHARTRFARRVPLEQVLRCLELRPDGREWHWEGGPEGEWRAGRAAFP
;
A
#
# COMPACT_ATOMS: atom_id res chain seq x y z
N MET A 1 15.11 -13.85 1.65
CA MET A 1 13.99 -14.54 0.99
C MET A 1 12.99 -13.48 0.58
N THR A 2 12.92 -13.17 -0.72
CA THR A 2 11.92 -12.25 -1.27
C THR A 2 10.54 -12.84 -1.00
N ALA A 3 9.60 -12.03 -0.52
CA ALA A 3 8.20 -12.44 -0.47
C ALA A 3 7.76 -12.85 -1.90
N PRO A 4 6.90 -13.86 -2.08
CA PRO A 4 6.29 -14.11 -3.38
C PRO A 4 5.65 -12.81 -3.90
N ASP A 5 5.76 -12.52 -5.20
CA ASP A 5 5.31 -11.25 -5.79
C ASP A 5 3.84 -10.94 -5.43
N ALA A 6 2.98 -11.98 -5.45
CA ALA A 6 1.59 -11.86 -5.02
C ALA A 6 1.42 -11.43 -3.55
N LEU A 7 2.34 -11.81 -2.66
CA LEU A 7 2.34 -11.36 -1.27
C LEU A 7 2.79 -9.90 -1.15
N PHE A 8 3.73 -9.47 -1.99
CA PHE A 8 4.13 -8.08 -2.09
C PHE A 8 2.95 -7.22 -2.52
N ASP A 9 2.31 -7.59 -3.63
CA ASP A 9 1.13 -6.91 -4.18
C ASP A 9 0.01 -6.83 -3.14
N LEU A 10 -0.26 -7.94 -2.45
CA LEU A 10 -1.24 -7.99 -1.37
C LEU A 10 -0.89 -7.03 -0.23
N ALA A 11 0.39 -6.93 0.16
CA ALA A 11 0.84 -6.02 1.21
C ALA A 11 0.61 -4.56 0.82
N ILE A 12 1.00 -4.16 -0.40
CA ILE A 12 0.81 -2.79 -0.90
C ILE A 12 -0.69 -2.45 -0.98
N ASN A 13 -1.49 -3.33 -1.57
CA ASN A 13 -2.94 -3.12 -1.73
C ASN A 13 -3.67 -3.03 -0.40
N ARG A 14 -3.31 -3.86 0.58
CA ARG A 14 -3.89 -3.81 1.93
C ARG A 14 -3.46 -2.56 2.68
N ALA A 15 -2.20 -2.15 2.58
CA ALA A 15 -1.73 -0.90 3.15
C ALA A 15 -2.50 0.30 2.58
N ALA A 16 -2.66 0.36 1.26
CA ALA A 16 -3.42 1.40 0.58
C ALA A 16 -4.88 1.45 1.03
N THR A 17 -5.52 0.28 1.21
CA THR A 17 -6.90 0.16 1.70
C THR A 17 -7.04 0.63 3.16
N THR A 18 -6.12 0.21 4.04
CA THR A 18 -6.11 0.64 5.45
C THR A 18 -6.02 2.16 5.56
N LEU A 19 -5.07 2.76 4.83
CA LEU A 19 -4.89 4.22 4.81
C LEU A 19 -6.09 4.95 4.18
N ALA A 20 -6.72 4.38 3.15
CA ALA A 20 -7.93 4.94 2.57
C ALA A 20 -9.10 4.94 3.58
N GLY A 21 -9.28 3.87 4.34
CA GLY A 21 -10.30 3.79 5.40
C GLY A 21 -10.08 4.77 6.55
N LEU A 22 -8.82 5.19 6.77
CA LEU A 22 -8.45 6.22 7.74
C LEU A 22 -8.49 7.65 7.15
N GLY A 23 -8.87 7.81 5.89
CA GLY A 23 -9.00 9.12 5.23
C GLY A 23 -7.72 9.69 4.63
N TYR A 24 -6.59 8.96 4.62
CA TYR A 24 -5.30 9.46 4.09
C TYR A 24 -5.27 9.65 2.57
N PHE A 25 -6.26 9.08 1.87
CA PHE A 25 -6.41 9.19 0.42
C PHE A 25 -7.77 9.81 0.01
N GLY A 26 -8.40 10.54 0.92
CA GLY A 26 -9.71 11.18 0.72
C GLY A 26 -9.66 12.48 -0.11
N LEU A 27 -10.84 12.90 -0.59
CA LEU A 27 -11.08 14.03 -1.50
C LEU A 27 -10.34 15.31 -1.09
N GLY A 28 -9.28 15.64 -1.83
CA GLY A 28 -8.69 16.98 -1.88
C GLY A 28 -7.57 17.29 -0.90
N GLN A 29 -7.30 16.44 0.09
CA GLN A 29 -6.12 16.57 0.95
C GLN A 29 -5.47 15.21 1.15
N ARG A 30 -4.26 15.02 0.59
CA ARG A 30 -3.33 14.00 1.07
C ARG A 30 -2.68 14.53 2.35
N PRO A 31 -3.05 14.07 3.55
CA PRO A 31 -2.10 14.14 4.67
C PRO A 31 -0.77 13.55 4.20
N GLY A 32 0.32 14.27 4.44
CA GLY A 32 1.65 13.83 4.02
C GLY A 32 1.91 12.40 4.50
N LEU A 33 2.62 11.60 3.69
CA LEU A 33 2.95 10.21 4.02
C LEU A 33 3.60 10.09 5.41
N GLN A 34 4.28 11.14 5.87
CA GLN A 34 4.81 11.27 7.23
C GLN A 34 3.76 11.04 8.33
N GLN A 35 2.54 11.58 8.17
CA GLN A 35 1.45 11.38 9.12
C GLN A 35 0.86 9.96 9.02
N ALA A 36 0.80 9.42 7.80
CA ALA A 36 0.36 8.04 7.54
C ALA A 36 1.36 7.01 8.08
N ALA A 37 2.65 7.35 8.17
CA ALA A 37 3.73 6.42 8.50
C ALA A 37 3.56 5.79 9.89
N ALA A 38 3.09 6.54 10.88
CA ALA A 38 2.86 6.01 12.23
C ALA A 38 1.73 4.96 12.24
N ALA A 39 0.59 5.29 11.63
CA ALA A 39 -0.55 4.36 11.50
C ALA A 39 -0.19 3.12 10.66
N LEU A 40 0.58 3.32 9.58
CA LEU A 40 1.05 2.23 8.73
C LEU A 40 2.07 1.34 9.44
N SER A 41 2.97 1.93 10.23
CA SER A 41 3.95 1.19 11.03
C SER A 41 3.26 0.30 12.08
N GLU A 42 2.25 0.82 12.78
CA GLU A 42 1.47 0.02 13.73
C GLU A 42 0.72 -1.12 13.02
N TRP A 43 0.05 -0.82 11.90
CA TRP A 43 -0.63 -1.83 11.09
C TRP A 43 0.34 -2.91 10.61
N HIS A 44 1.52 -2.53 10.12
CA HIS A 44 2.56 -3.43 9.64
C HIS A 44 3.04 -4.34 10.77
N ALA A 45 3.33 -3.78 11.95
CA ALA A 45 3.76 -4.54 13.12
C ALA A 45 2.71 -5.59 13.58
N ARG A 46 1.41 -5.29 13.41
CA ARG A 46 0.30 -6.18 13.78
C ARG A 46 -0.08 -7.18 12.68
N THR A 47 0.33 -6.93 11.43
CA THR A 47 -0.10 -7.71 10.26
C THR A 47 0.96 -8.71 9.82
N ARG A 48 0.75 -9.98 10.15
CA ARG A 48 1.73 -11.07 9.97
C ARG A 48 2.34 -11.18 8.57
N PHE A 49 1.52 -11.09 7.52
CA PHE A 49 2.01 -11.19 6.13
C PHE A 49 2.72 -9.90 5.70
N ALA A 50 2.24 -8.73 6.13
CA ALA A 50 2.86 -7.44 5.80
C ALA A 50 4.30 -7.36 6.31
N ARG A 51 4.58 -7.93 7.49
CA ARG A 51 5.95 -8.01 8.05
C ARG A 51 6.96 -8.77 7.18
N ARG A 52 6.51 -9.52 6.18
CA ARG A 52 7.39 -10.19 5.21
C ARG A 52 7.87 -9.24 4.12
N VAL A 53 7.29 -8.06 4.02
CA VAL A 53 7.69 -6.98 3.11
C VAL A 53 8.28 -5.84 3.96
N PRO A 54 9.45 -5.30 3.62
CA PRO A 54 10.02 -4.18 4.38
C PRO A 54 9.11 -2.96 4.37
N LEU A 55 8.89 -2.33 5.53
CA LEU A 55 7.99 -1.18 5.66
C LEU A 55 8.42 -0.03 4.75
N GLU A 56 9.73 0.19 4.58
CA GLU A 56 10.24 1.23 3.68
C GLU A 56 9.85 1.00 2.21
N GLN A 57 9.76 -0.24 1.77
CA GLN A 57 9.29 -0.56 0.41
C GLN A 57 7.80 -0.26 0.27
N VAL A 58 7.01 -0.61 1.29
CA VAL A 58 5.57 -0.29 1.30
C VAL A 58 5.35 1.22 1.21
N LEU A 59 6.07 1.99 2.02
CA LEU A 59 6.00 3.46 2.02
C LEU A 59 6.37 4.03 0.64
N ARG A 60 7.49 3.58 0.05
CA ARG A 60 7.92 4.02 -1.29
C ARG A 60 6.86 3.74 -2.36
N CYS A 61 6.28 2.55 -2.38
CA CYS A 61 5.20 2.24 -3.33
C CYS A 61 3.98 3.14 -3.12
N LEU A 62 3.59 3.41 -1.87
CA LEU A 62 2.45 4.28 -1.55
C LEU A 62 2.69 5.75 -1.92
N GLU A 63 3.92 6.26 -1.86
CA GLU A 63 4.27 7.60 -2.33
C GLU A 63 4.03 7.76 -3.83
N LEU A 64 4.32 6.71 -4.61
CA LEU A 64 4.12 6.68 -6.06
C LEU A 64 2.65 6.54 -6.46
N ARG A 65 1.73 6.40 -5.50
CA ARG A 65 0.32 6.19 -5.80
C ARG A 65 -0.29 7.42 -6.47
N PRO A 66 -0.92 7.27 -7.65
CA PRO A 66 -1.62 8.38 -8.29
C PRO A 66 -2.82 8.87 -7.48
N ASP A 67 -3.21 10.12 -7.72
CA ASP A 67 -4.46 10.68 -7.21
C ASP A 67 -5.66 10.07 -7.91
N GLY A 68 -6.80 10.10 -7.23
CA GLY A 68 -8.06 9.59 -7.76
C GLY A 68 -8.55 8.32 -7.09
N ARG A 69 -9.59 7.75 -7.70
CA ARG A 69 -10.33 6.62 -7.15
C ARG A 69 -9.84 5.33 -7.82
N GLU A 70 -9.77 4.26 -7.03
CA GLU A 70 -9.55 2.88 -7.50
C GLU A 70 -8.21 2.67 -8.21
N TRP A 71 -7.18 2.47 -7.40
CA TRP A 71 -5.85 2.03 -7.85
C TRP A 71 -5.47 0.76 -7.11
N HIS A 72 -4.73 -0.12 -7.77
CA HIS A 72 -4.10 -1.27 -7.15
C HIS A 72 -2.68 -1.45 -7.65
N TRP A 73 -1.83 -2.01 -6.80
CA TRP A 73 -0.47 -2.39 -7.13
C TRP A 73 -0.44 -3.81 -7.69
N GLU A 74 0.31 -4.01 -8.76
CA GLU A 74 0.51 -5.31 -9.42
C GLU A 74 1.94 -5.39 -9.97
N GLY A 75 2.57 -6.56 -9.87
CA GLY A 75 3.88 -6.84 -10.47
C GLY A 75 5.01 -7.02 -9.46
N GLY A 76 4.70 -7.26 -8.20
CA GLY A 76 5.68 -7.50 -7.15
C GLY A 76 6.50 -6.26 -6.79
N PRO A 77 7.75 -6.41 -6.32
CA PRO A 77 8.61 -5.30 -5.93
C PRO A 77 8.89 -4.27 -7.04
N GLU A 78 8.87 -4.70 -8.30
CA GLU A 78 9.07 -3.85 -9.48
C GLU A 78 7.75 -3.48 -10.18
N GLY A 79 6.63 -3.73 -9.50
CA GLY A 79 5.29 -3.46 -10.00
C GLY A 79 4.96 -1.98 -10.16
N GLU A 80 3.72 -1.73 -10.54
CA GLU A 80 3.21 -0.37 -10.72
C GLU A 80 1.75 -0.24 -10.28
N TRP A 81 1.32 1.00 -10.08
CA TRP A 81 -0.09 1.28 -9.83
C TRP A 81 -0.90 1.18 -11.12
N ARG A 82 -1.82 0.23 -11.13
CA ARG A 82 -2.83 0.02 -12.17
C ARG A 82 -4.14 0.69 -11.78
N ALA A 83 -4.75 1.37 -12.75
CA ALA A 83 -6.08 1.94 -12.59
C ALA A 83 -7.12 0.83 -12.50
N GLY A 84 -8.16 1.07 -11.72
CA GLY A 84 -9.26 0.14 -11.50
C GLY A 84 -9.04 -0.75 -10.27
N ARG A 85 -9.98 -1.70 -10.10
CA ARG A 85 -9.97 -2.66 -9.01
C ARG A 85 -9.01 -3.81 -9.33
N ALA A 86 -8.21 -4.22 -8.35
CA ALA A 86 -7.37 -5.40 -8.49
C ALA A 86 -8.22 -6.58 -8.98
N ALA A 87 -7.78 -7.22 -10.06
CA ALA A 87 -8.28 -8.54 -10.41
C ALA A 87 -7.89 -9.47 -9.26
N PHE A 88 -8.88 -9.89 -8.48
CA PHE A 88 -8.67 -10.89 -7.44
C PHE A 88 -8.26 -12.20 -8.14
N PRO A 89 -7.15 -12.86 -7.78
CA PRO A 89 -6.94 -14.25 -8.14
C PRO A 89 -7.94 -15.17 -7.40
#